data_AF-A0A925G9A2-F1
#
_entry.id   AF-A0A925G9A2-F1
#
_cell.length_a   1.000
_cell.length_b   1.000
_cell.length_c   1.000
_cell.angle_alpha   90.00
_cell.angle_beta   90.00
_cell.angle_gamma   90.00
#
_symmetry.space_group_name_H-M   'P 1'
#
loop_
_entity.id
_entity.type
_entity.pdbx_description
1 polymer ?
#
loop_
_entity_poly.entity_id
_entity_poly.type
_entity_poly.pdbx_seq_one_letter_code
_entity_poly.pdbx_strand_id
1 'polypeptide(L)'
;MHTLHTSYKKLLADTTTPVSIYLRMRDVFPNSILLESSDYHSRENSMSYVCCDPIAGITLKDTLLSTYFPDGSRKEISSENLNLQQEVTNF
;
A
#
# COMPACT_ATOMS: atom_id res chain seq x y z
N MET A 1 -15.59 -10.55 5.85
CA MET A 1 -14.58 -10.73 4.80
C MET A 1 -14.97 -9.82 3.64
N HIS A 2 -14.16 -8.82 3.32
CA HIS A 2 -14.46 -7.89 2.22
C HIS A 2 -14.12 -8.56 0.88
N THR A 3 -15.03 -8.53 -0.08
CA THR A 3 -14.76 -9.01 -1.44
C THR A 3 -14.11 -7.88 -2.24
N LEU A 4 -12.87 -8.10 -2.69
CA LEU A 4 -12.17 -7.15 -3.55
C LEU A 4 -12.52 -7.42 -5.02
N HIS A 5 -12.99 -6.38 -5.71
CA HIS A 5 -13.26 -6.43 -7.14
C HIS A 5 -12.21 -5.61 -7.87
N THR A 6 -11.40 -6.26 -8.71
CA THR A 6 -10.35 -5.61 -9.48
C THR A 6 -10.80 -5.40 -10.92
N SER A 7 -10.68 -4.17 -11.40
CA SER A 7 -10.74 -3.85 -12.83
C SER A 7 -9.34 -3.48 -13.30
N TYR A 8 -8.93 -3.97 -14.47
CA TYR A 8 -7.59 -3.70 -14.99
C TYR A 8 -7.60 -3.39 -16.49
N LYS A 9 -6.60 -2.63 -16.94
CA LYS A 9 -6.35 -2.33 -18.35
C LYS A 9 -4.86 -2.41 -18.63
N LYS A 10 -4.49 -3.11 -19.71
CA LYS A 10 -3.11 -3.16 -20.19
C LYS A 10 -2.88 -2.05 -21.23
N LEU A 11 -1.79 -1.31 -21.07
CA LEU A 11 -1.41 -0.19 -21.94
C LEU A 11 0.06 -0.35 -22.36
N LEU A 12 0.42 0.21 -23.51
CA LEU A 12 1.83 0.34 -23.93
C LEU A 12 2.50 1.45 -23.10
N ALA A 13 3.73 1.21 -22.69
CA ALA A 13 4.45 2.03 -21.72
C ALA A 13 5.91 2.28 -22.13
N ASP A 14 6.25 2.11 -23.41
CA ASP A 14 7.63 2.10 -23.94
C ASP A 14 8.38 3.43 -23.75
N THR A 15 7.65 4.51 -23.45
CA THR A 15 8.19 5.86 -23.20
C THR A 15 8.14 6.29 -21.74
N THR A 16 7.72 5.39 -20.84
CA THR A 16 7.55 5.67 -19.41
C THR A 16 8.38 4.73 -18.57
N THR A 17 8.97 5.25 -17.50
CA THR A 17 9.66 4.44 -16.48
C THR A 17 8.83 4.35 -15.21
N PRO A 18 8.99 3.30 -14.39
CA PRO A 18 8.31 3.20 -13.09
C PRO A 18 8.49 4.45 -12.21
N VAL A 19 9.72 4.97 -12.13
CA VAL A 19 10.03 6.21 -11.40
C VAL A 19 9.27 7.41 -11.95
N SER A 20 9.19 7.56 -13.28
CA SER A 20 8.45 8.67 -13.90
C SER A 20 6.95 8.60 -13.59
N ILE A 21 6.37 7.39 -13.52
CA ILE A 21 4.97 7.17 -13.15
C ILE A 21 4.78 7.50 -11.66
N TYR A 22 5.66 7.00 -10.80
CA TYR A 22 5.62 7.28 -9.36
C TYR A 22 5.64 8.78 -9.05
N LEU A 23 6.55 9.54 -9.67
CA LEU A 23 6.63 10.99 -9.43
C LEU A 23 5.31 11.70 -9.79
N ARG A 24 4.67 11.33 -10.91
CA ARG A 24 3.36 11.88 -11.31
C ARG A 24 2.25 11.50 -10.32
N MET A 25 2.24 10.24 -9.85
CA MET A 25 1.21 9.77 -8.92
C MET A 25 1.38 10.39 -7.52
N ARG A 26 2.62 10.53 -7.04
CA ARG A 26 2.94 11.14 -5.74
C ARG A 26 2.46 12.59 -5.64
N ASP A 27 2.50 13.33 -6.74
CA ASP A 27 2.08 14.73 -6.76
C ASP A 27 0.53 14.87 -6.67
N VAL A 28 -0.23 13.79 -6.91
CA VAL A 28 -1.71 13.77 -6.87
C VAL A 28 -2.25 13.00 -5.67
N PHE A 29 -1.63 11.87 -5.32
CA PHE A 29 -2.13 10.95 -4.29
C PHE A 29 -1.18 10.92 -3.09
N PRO A 30 -1.65 11.28 -1.88
CA PRO A 30 -0.87 11.14 -0.67
C PRO A 30 -0.59 9.66 -0.39
N ASN A 31 0.49 9.39 0.35
CA ASN A 31 0.92 8.03 0.71
C ASN A 31 1.17 7.09 -0.48
N SER A 32 1.51 7.66 -1.64
CA SER A 32 1.95 6.86 -2.79
C SER A 32 3.29 6.18 -2.50
N ILE A 33 3.42 4.91 -2.90
CA ILE A 33 4.64 4.11 -2.74
C ILE A 33 5.08 3.51 -4.08
N LEU A 34 6.38 3.35 -4.24
CA LEU A 34 7.01 2.63 -5.35
C LEU A 34 7.72 1.40 -4.78
N LEU A 35 7.40 0.21 -5.31
CA LEU A 35 8.00 -1.06 -4.93
C LEU A 35 8.68 -1.65 -6.17
N GLU A 36 9.98 -1.88 -6.12
CA GLU A 36 10.75 -2.41 -7.26
C GLU A 36 11.55 -3.63 -6.84
N SER A 37 11.58 -4.64 -7.71
CA SER A 37 12.45 -5.81 -7.54
C SER A 37 13.92 -5.41 -7.65
N SER A 38 14.74 -5.80 -6.68
CA SER A 38 16.19 -5.55 -6.69
C SER A 38 17.01 -6.64 -7.41
N ASP A 39 16.38 -7.74 -7.84
CA ASP A 39 17.09 -8.85 -8.49
C ASP A 39 17.47 -8.50 -9.93
N TYR A 40 18.70 -8.01 -10.09
CA TYR A 40 19.30 -7.69 -11.38
C TYR A 40 19.74 -8.94 -12.18
N HIS A 41 19.77 -10.13 -11.57
CA HIS A 41 20.40 -11.31 -12.17
C HIS A 41 19.45 -12.07 -13.11
N SER A 42 18.13 -11.87 -12.99
CA SER A 42 17.13 -12.46 -13.88
C SER A 42 16.21 -11.37 -14.47
N ARG A 43 16.39 -11.04 -15.75
CA ARG A 43 15.52 -10.10 -16.48
C ARG A 43 14.04 -10.50 -16.50
N GLU A 44 13.75 -11.77 -16.24
CA GLU A 44 12.41 -12.34 -16.30
C GLU A 44 11.49 -11.92 -15.14
N ASN A 45 12.02 -11.37 -14.05
CA ASN A 45 11.24 -10.98 -12.87
C ASN A 45 11.34 -9.49 -12.50
N SER A 46 11.74 -8.64 -13.44
CA SER A 46 11.80 -7.18 -13.23
C SER A 46 10.38 -6.57 -13.26
N MET A 47 9.79 -6.36 -12.08
CA MET A 47 8.45 -5.79 -11.92
C MET A 47 8.49 -4.65 -10.92
N SER A 48 7.85 -3.54 -11.28
CA SER A 48 7.66 -2.39 -10.41
C SER A 48 6.17 -2.17 -10.16
N TYR A 49 5.80 -1.89 -8.91
CA TYR A 49 4.45 -1.53 -8.50
C TYR A 49 4.45 -0.09 -8.03
N VAL A 50 3.57 0.74 -8.61
CA VAL A 50 3.23 2.07 -8.09
C VAL A 50 1.87 1.95 -7.44
N CYS A 51 1.83 2.12 -6.13
CA CYS A 51 0.58 2.06 -5.37
C CYS A 51 0.22 3.46 -4.88
N CYS A 52 -1.07 3.77 -4.91
CA CYS A 52 -1.64 5.05 -4.50
C CYS A 52 -3.04 4.82 -3.93
N ASP A 53 -3.60 5.84 -3.27
CA ASP A 53 -4.96 5.83 -2.74
C ASP A 53 -5.26 4.60 -1.84
N PRO A 54 -4.58 4.49 -0.69
CA PRO A 54 -4.68 3.30 0.17
C PRO A 54 -6.10 3.16 0.76
N ILE A 55 -6.76 2.04 0.46
CA ILE A 55 -8.14 1.74 0.89
C ILE A 55 -8.27 1.26 2.35
N ALA A 56 -7.16 0.89 2.98
CA ALA A 56 -7.08 0.46 4.38
C ALA A 56 -5.70 0.82 4.93
N GLY A 57 -5.59 1.00 6.24
CA GLY A 57 -4.29 1.23 6.87
C GLY A 57 -4.30 0.98 8.36
N ILE A 58 -3.11 0.68 8.88
CA ILE A 58 -2.80 0.49 10.29
C ILE A 58 -1.65 1.42 10.64
N THR A 59 -1.77 2.13 11.76
CA THR A 59 -0.73 3.07 12.21
C THR A 59 -0.66 3.04 13.72
N LEU A 60 0.52 2.72 14.26
CA LEU A 60 0.83 2.92 15.66
C LEU A 60 1.58 4.25 15.80
N LYS A 61 0.97 5.21 16.47
CA LYS A 61 1.57 6.51 16.75
C LYS A 61 1.46 6.82 18.24
N ASP A 62 2.59 7.14 18.85
CA ASP A 62 2.71 7.35 20.29
C ASP A 62 2.13 6.16 21.07
N THR A 63 0.98 6.33 21.74
CA THR A 63 0.30 5.28 22.50
C THR A 63 -1.02 4.83 21.89
N LEU A 64 -1.26 5.14 20.61
CA LEU A 64 -2.52 4.86 19.92
C LEU A 64 -2.29 4.07 18.63
N LEU A 65 -2.88 2.87 18.58
CA LEU A 65 -3.02 2.11 17.34
C LEU A 65 -4.32 2.51 16.66
N SER A 66 -4.23 3.11 15.48
CA SER A 66 -5.37 3.48 14.64
C SER A 66 -5.43 2.61 13.40
N THR A 67 -6.61 2.08 13.08
CA THR A 67 -6.88 1.40 11.80
C THR A 67 -8.05 2.03 11.08
N TYR A 68 -8.05 1.92 9.76
CA TYR A 68 -9.20 2.24 8.92
C TYR A 68 -9.36 1.16 7.83
N PHE A 69 -10.60 0.93 7.43
CA PHE A 69 -10.98 -0.15 6.50
C PHE A 69 -11.77 0.40 5.29
N PRO A 70 -11.92 -0.39 4.21
CA PRO A 70 -12.56 0.07 2.97
C PRO A 70 -14.06 0.41 3.11
N ASP A 71 -14.72 -0.09 4.16
CA ASP A 71 -16.12 0.23 4.47
C ASP A 71 -16.28 1.57 5.24
N GLY A 72 -15.17 2.26 5.51
CA GLY A 72 -15.13 3.50 6.26
C GLY A 72 -15.06 3.31 7.77
N SER A 73 -15.09 2.07 8.27
CA SER A 73 -14.92 1.79 9.70
C SER A 73 -13.51 2.14 10.17
N ARG A 74 -13.40 2.55 11.44
CA ARG A 74 -12.16 2.93 12.11
C ARG A 74 -12.10 2.30 13.48
N LYS A 75 -10.92 1.85 13.90
CA LYS A 75 -10.67 1.31 15.24
C LYS A 75 -9.49 2.05 15.85
N GLU A 76 -9.61 2.39 17.12
CA GLU A 76 -8.53 2.99 17.91
C GLU A 76 -8.33 2.17 19.18
N ILE A 77 -7.08 1.82 19.47
CA ILE A 77 -6.71 1.00 20.63
C ILE A 77 -5.52 1.65 21.34
N SER A 78 -5.63 1.81 22.65
CA SER A 78 -4.49 2.21 23.48
C SER A 78 -3.39 1.14 23.42
N SER A 79 -2.13 1.56 23.40
CA SER A 79 -0.98 0.65 23.41
C SER A 79 -0.77 -0.07 24.75
N GLU A 80 -1.51 0.30 25.81
CA GLU A 80 -1.45 -0.34 27.12
C GLU A 80 -1.88 -1.82 27.03
N ASN A 81 -0.93 -2.73 27.22
CA ASN A 81 -1.09 -4.19 27.07
C ASN A 81 -1.46 -4.66 25.65
N LEU A 82 -1.13 -3.88 24.62
CA LEU A 82 -1.39 -4.22 23.22
C LEU A 82 -0.49 -5.38 22.75
N ASN A 83 -1.10 -6.47 22.30
CA ASN A 83 -0.37 -7.49 21.53
C ASN A 83 -0.27 -7.06 20.06
N LEU A 84 0.79 -6.34 19.73
CA LEU A 84 1.00 -5.78 18.39
C LEU A 84 1.03 -6.86 17.29
N GLN A 85 1.65 -8.01 17.55
CA GLN A 85 1.73 -9.08 16.55
C GLN A 85 0.33 -9.62 16.20
N GLN A 86 -0.52 -9.79 17.22
CA GLN A 86 -1.88 -10.23 17.02
C GLN A 86 -2.71 -9.20 16.25
N GLU A 87 -2.59 -7.91 16.59
CA GLU A 87 -3.35 -6.86 15.88
C GLU A 87 -2.90 -6.72 14.42
N VAL A 88 -1.60 -6.82 14.12
CA VAL A 88 -1.09 -6.81 12.74
C VAL A 88 -1.54 -8.05 11.98
N THR A 89 -1.63 -9.21 12.64
CA THR A 89 -2.13 -10.45 12.01
C THR A 89 -3.63 -10.39 11.72
N ASN A 90 -4.39 -9.68 12.56
CA ASN A 90 -5.84 -9.54 12.42
C ASN A 90 -6.27 -8.43 11.45
N PHE A 91 -5.34 -7.54 11.09
CA PHE A 91 -5.55 -6.47 10.13
C PHE A 91 -5.53 -7.01 8.70
#